data_AF-A0A1Q3D9D4-F1
#
_entry.id   AF-A0A1Q3D9D4-F1
#
_cell.length_a   1.000
_cell.length_b   1.000
_cell.length_c   1.000
_cell.angle_alpha   90.00
_cell.angle_beta   90.00
_cell.angle_gamma   90.00
#
_symmetry.space_group_name_H-M   'P 1'
#
loop_
_entity.id
_entity.type
_entity.pdbx_description
1 polymer ?
#
loop_
_entity_poly.entity_id
_entity_poly.type
_entity_poly.pdbx_seq_one_letter_code
_entity_poly.pdbx_strand_id
1 'polypeptide(L)'
;DEEIALEGSPILSGGSLIKSLRKLLEPPYVDSIDWSKWHVFWVDERGAPKDHEDSNYKLAFDGFLSQVPILPGHVYAINDALSAEAAANDYEICLKHLVKNSVLDLFVNGLQLYHVKK
;
A
#
# COMPACT_ATOMS: atom_id res chain seq x y z
N ASP A 1 15.52 -2.12 0.06
CA ASP A 1 14.42 -2.92 -0.50
C ASP A 1 13.72 -3.70 0.61
N GLU A 2 13.22 -2.99 1.62
CA GLU A 2 12.48 -3.60 2.73
C GLU A 2 11.00 -3.36 2.49
N GLU A 3 10.29 -4.46 2.27
CA GLU A 3 8.87 -4.49 2.00
C GLU A 3 8.16 -4.93 3.27
N ILE A 4 7.36 -4.03 3.84
CA ILE A 4 6.68 -4.23 5.12
C ILE A 4 5.21 -4.41 4.80
N ALA A 5 4.64 -5.56 5.13
CA ALA A 5 3.19 -5.73 5.21
C ALA A 5 2.83 -5.81 6.69
N LEU A 6 2.05 -4.85 7.18
CA LEU A 6 1.36 -4.97 8.46
C LEU A 6 0.09 -5.80 8.23
N GLU A 7 -0.46 -6.43 9.27
CA GLU A 7 -1.66 -7.27 9.13
C GLU A 7 -2.76 -6.53 8.35
N GLY A 8 -3.13 -7.08 7.19
CA GLY A 8 -4.14 -6.49 6.29
C GLY A 8 -3.72 -5.20 5.56
N SER A 9 -2.53 -4.65 5.76
CA SER A 9 -2.12 -3.37 5.16
C SER A 9 -0.83 -3.48 4.36
N PRO A 10 -0.89 -3.80 3.04
CA PRO A 10 0.31 -3.89 2.22
C PRO A 10 0.91 -2.50 2.00
N ILE A 11 2.24 -2.42 2.09
CA ILE A 11 2.99 -1.26 1.65
C ILE A 11 3.64 -1.59 0.31
N LEU A 12 3.35 -0.80 -0.72
CA LEU A 12 3.76 -1.09 -2.09
C LEU A 12 5.06 -0.36 -2.44
N SER A 13 6.10 -1.12 -2.78
CA SER A 13 7.35 -0.61 -3.35
C SER A 13 7.85 -1.54 -4.48
N GLY A 14 7.65 -1.12 -5.73
CA GLY A 14 8.21 -1.79 -6.90
C GLY A 14 7.41 -2.97 -7.47
N GLY A 15 7.85 -3.48 -8.63
CA GLY A 15 7.08 -4.41 -9.46
C GLY A 15 7.09 -5.88 -9.00
N SER A 16 8.03 -6.30 -8.16
CA SER A 16 8.10 -7.68 -7.65
C SER A 16 6.96 -8.00 -6.69
N LEU A 17 6.56 -7.05 -5.84
CA LEU A 17 5.44 -7.24 -4.92
C LEU A 17 4.12 -7.35 -5.64
N ILE A 18 3.89 -6.50 -6.64
CA ILE A 18 2.67 -6.55 -7.44
C ILE A 18 2.51 -7.94 -8.07
N LYS A 19 3.60 -8.55 -8.55
CA LYS A 19 3.58 -9.93 -9.06
C LYS A 19 3.22 -10.95 -7.97
N SER A 20 3.69 -10.77 -6.74
CA SER A 20 3.34 -11.63 -5.62
C SER A 20 1.88 -11.46 -5.19
N LEU A 21 1.40 -10.22 -5.08
CA LEU A 21 0.01 -9.89 -4.71
C LEU A 21 -0.99 -10.40 -5.73
N ARG A 22 -0.65 -10.41 -7.03
CA ARG A 22 -1.51 -11.02 -8.07
C ARG A 22 -1.87 -12.47 -7.80
N LYS A 23 -1.01 -13.24 -7.11
CA LYS A 23 -1.32 -14.64 -6.73
C LYS A 23 -2.48 -14.75 -5.75
N LEU A 24 -2.77 -13.69 -5.01
CA LEU A 24 -3.93 -13.63 -4.12
C LEU A 24 -5.26 -13.56 -4.89
N LEU A 25 -5.20 -13.24 -6.19
CA LEU A 25 -6.35 -13.24 -7.10
C LEU A 25 -6.63 -14.62 -7.69
N GLU A 26 -5.80 -15.62 -7.38
CA GLU A 26 -5.95 -16.99 -7.85
C GLU A 26 -6.64 -17.86 -6.77
N PRO A 27 -7.42 -18.87 -7.16
CA PRO A 27 -7.94 -19.86 -6.21
C PRO A 27 -6.81 -20.57 -5.44
N PRO A 28 -7.00 -20.89 -4.15
CA PRO A 28 -8.22 -20.68 -3.36
C PRO A 28 -8.30 -19.31 -2.66
N TYR A 29 -7.35 -18.41 -2.91
CA TYR A 29 -7.17 -17.20 -2.10
C TYR A 29 -8.20 -16.11 -2.39
N VAL A 30 -8.59 -15.96 -3.66
CA VAL A 30 -9.44 -14.87 -4.14
C VAL A 30 -10.76 -14.73 -3.37
N ASP A 31 -11.36 -15.85 -2.98
CA ASP A 31 -12.65 -15.89 -2.24
C ASP A 31 -12.47 -15.89 -0.71
N SER A 32 -11.23 -16.04 -0.23
CA SER A 32 -10.92 -16.14 1.20
C SER A 32 -10.51 -14.81 1.84
N ILE A 33 -10.17 -13.82 1.02
CA ILE A 33 -9.63 -12.53 1.48
C ILE A 33 -10.74 -11.50 1.61
N ASP A 34 -10.85 -10.93 2.81
CA ASP A 34 -11.73 -9.80 3.08
C ASP A 34 -11.03 -8.47 2.70
N TRP A 35 -11.15 -8.09 1.44
CA TRP A 35 -10.57 -6.86 0.87
C TRP A 35 -11.07 -5.58 1.53
N SER A 36 -12.24 -5.61 2.20
CA SER A 36 -12.80 -4.43 2.87
C SER A 36 -11.96 -3.97 4.07
N LYS A 37 -11.16 -4.88 4.63
CA LYS A 37 -10.24 -4.61 5.75
C LYS A 37 -8.87 -4.14 5.29
N TRP A 38 -8.59 -4.14 3.98
CA TRP A 38 -7.28 -3.77 3.49
C TRP A 38 -7.09 -2.26 3.51
N HIS A 39 -5.93 -1.81 3.99
CA HIS A 39 -5.47 -0.43 3.86
C HIS A 39 -4.12 -0.39 3.12
N VAL A 40 -4.05 0.31 2.01
CA VAL A 40 -2.88 0.27 1.10
C VAL A 40 -2.11 1.58 1.18
N PHE A 41 -0.79 1.46 1.32
CA PHE A 41 0.13 2.59 1.48
C PHE A 41 1.32 2.45 0.53
N TRP A 42 2.02 3.56 0.30
CA TRP A 42 3.29 3.63 -0.40
C TRP A 42 4.41 4.06 0.56
N VAL A 43 5.59 3.46 0.42
CA VAL A 43 6.82 3.94 1.06
C VAL A 43 7.46 5.06 0.23
N ASP A 44 7.36 4.95 -1.10
CA ASP A 44 7.97 5.89 -2.03
C ASP A 44 7.10 6.09 -3.29
N GLU A 45 7.32 7.22 -3.95
CA GLU A 45 6.81 7.53 -5.28
C GLU A 45 7.88 8.32 -6.04
N ARG A 46 7.93 8.16 -7.36
CA ARG A 46 8.99 8.73 -8.21
C ARG A 46 8.79 10.21 -8.55
N GLY A 47 7.82 10.88 -7.93
CA GLY A 47 7.49 12.28 -8.18
C GLY A 47 6.88 12.54 -9.57
N ALA A 48 6.42 11.49 -10.26
CA ALA A 48 5.68 11.59 -11.51
C ALA A 48 4.16 11.60 -11.25
N PRO A 49 3.36 12.16 -12.17
CA PRO A 49 1.90 12.02 -12.12
C PRO A 49 1.45 10.56 -11.99
N LYS A 50 0.34 10.31 -11.29
CA LYS A 50 -0.20 8.97 -11.04
C LYS A 50 -0.58 8.17 -12.28
N ASP A 51 -0.75 8.82 -13.43
CA ASP A 51 -1.04 8.19 -14.72
C ASP A 51 0.23 7.96 -15.58
N HIS A 52 1.39 8.40 -15.10
CA HIS A 52 2.67 8.22 -15.76
C HIS A 52 3.20 6.78 -15.62
N GLU A 53 3.88 6.26 -16.65
CA GLU A 53 4.39 4.88 -16.68
C GLU A 53 5.38 4.55 -15.55
N ASP A 54 6.11 5.56 -15.09
CA ASP A 54 7.04 5.46 -13.96
C ASP A 54 6.39 5.54 -12.57
N SER A 55 5.09 5.81 -12.48
CA SER A 55 4.42 5.92 -11.17
C SER A 55 4.28 4.54 -10.50
N ASN A 56 4.73 4.47 -9.25
CA ASN A 56 4.50 3.32 -8.38
C ASN A 56 2.99 3.11 -8.14
N TYR A 57 2.21 4.20 -8.06
CA TYR A 57 0.74 4.12 -8.01
C TYR A 57 0.17 3.45 -9.26
N LYS A 58 0.55 3.91 -10.47
CA LYS A 58 0.06 3.31 -11.72
C LYS A 58 0.36 1.82 -11.79
N LEU A 59 1.62 1.46 -11.49
CA LEU A 59 2.07 0.08 -11.50
C LEU A 59 1.23 -0.81 -10.57
N ALA A 60 0.91 -0.31 -9.37
CA ALA A 60 0.07 -1.01 -8.42
C ALA A 60 -1.40 -1.08 -8.86
N PHE A 61 -1.93 0.01 -9.44
CA PHE A 61 -3.31 0.10 -9.87
C PHE A 61 -3.61 -0.86 -11.03
N ASP A 62 -2.85 -0.76 -12.12
CA ASP A 62 -2.94 -1.67 -13.28
C ASP A 62 -2.53 -3.09 -12.88
N GLY A 63 -1.60 -3.18 -11.94
CA GLY A 63 -1.09 -4.39 -11.34
C GLY A 63 -2.14 -5.22 -10.63
N PHE A 64 -2.85 -4.61 -9.71
CA PHE A 64 -3.51 -5.34 -8.64
C PHE A 64 -4.77 -4.62 -8.16
N LEU A 65 -4.69 -3.32 -7.84
CA LEU A 65 -5.78 -2.62 -7.16
C LEU A 65 -7.04 -2.51 -8.01
N SER A 66 -6.91 -2.44 -9.34
CA SER A 66 -8.06 -2.44 -10.26
C SER A 66 -8.84 -3.75 -10.32
N GLN A 67 -8.29 -4.83 -9.73
CA GLN A 67 -8.87 -6.17 -9.76
C GLN A 67 -9.47 -6.61 -8.42
N VAL A 68 -9.35 -5.80 -7.36
CA VAL A 68 -9.84 -6.12 -6.01
C VAL A 68 -10.82 -5.08 -5.48
N PRO A 69 -11.86 -5.49 -4.74
CA PRO A 69 -12.84 -4.58 -4.18
C PRO A 69 -12.36 -3.92 -2.87
N ILE A 70 -11.22 -3.24 -2.91
CA ILE A 70 -10.74 -2.41 -1.78
C ILE A 70 -11.57 -1.13 -1.73
N LEU A 71 -11.93 -0.69 -0.52
CA LEU A 71 -12.70 0.53 -0.34
C LEU A 71 -11.90 1.76 -0.83
N PRO A 72 -12.50 2.69 -1.60
CA PRO A 72 -11.77 3.84 -2.14
C PRO A 72 -11.05 4.69 -1.07
N GLY A 73 -11.62 4.79 0.14
CA GLY A 73 -11.01 5.51 1.26
C GLY A 73 -9.88 4.76 1.97
N HIS A 74 -9.54 3.56 1.53
CA HIS A 74 -8.49 2.73 2.12
C HIS A 74 -7.21 2.68 1.27
N VAL A 75 -7.16 3.41 0.15
CA VAL A 75 -5.97 3.53 -0.69
C VAL A 75 -5.35 4.90 -0.47
N TYR A 76 -4.25 4.95 0.27
CA TYR A 76 -3.58 6.18 0.68
C TYR A 76 -2.37 6.40 -0.21
N ALA A 77 -2.57 7.02 -1.37
CA ALA A 77 -1.50 7.32 -2.31
C ALA A 77 -0.81 8.66 -1.99
N ILE A 78 0.48 8.77 -2.30
CA ILE A 78 1.23 10.03 -2.20
C ILE A 78 0.63 11.05 -3.19
N ASN A 79 0.55 12.31 -2.76
CA ASN A 79 -0.04 13.38 -3.57
C ASN A 79 0.95 13.90 -4.63
N ASP A 80 0.67 13.58 -5.89
CA ASP A 80 1.47 13.91 -7.07
C ASP A 80 1.24 15.34 -7.60
N ALA A 81 0.24 16.05 -7.07
CA ALA A 81 -0.01 17.46 -7.39
C ALA A 81 0.83 18.42 -6.53
N LEU A 82 1.55 17.91 -5.52
CA LEU A 82 2.35 18.69 -4.59
C LEU A 82 3.85 18.59 -4.92
N SER A 83 4.64 19.54 -4.42
CA SER A 83 6.09 19.38 -4.40
C SER A 83 6.48 18.18 -3.52
N ALA A 84 7.67 17.61 -3.74
CA ALA A 84 8.12 16.45 -2.96
C ALA A 84 8.06 16.69 -1.43
N GLU A 85 8.47 17.88 -0.98
CA GLU A 85 8.42 18.26 0.43
C GLU A 85 6.97 18.39 0.95
N ALA A 86 6.10 19.04 0.18
CA ALA A 86 4.70 19.21 0.56
C ALA A 86 3.95 17.85 0.56
N ALA A 87 4.24 16.99 -0.41
CA ALA A 87 3.70 15.64 -0.50
C ALA A 87 4.15 14.78 0.69
N ALA A 88 5.42 14.85 1.08
CA ALA A 88 5.93 14.14 2.25
C ALA A 88 5.25 14.60 3.55
N ASN A 89 5.09 15.90 3.74
CA ASN A 89 4.41 16.47 4.90
C ASN A 89 2.91 16.08 4.94
N ASP A 90 2.22 16.18 3.80
CA ASP A 90 0.81 15.77 3.66
C ASP A 90 0.63 14.29 4.01
N TYR A 91 1.53 13.44 3.50
CA TYR A 91 1.51 12.01 3.75
C TYR A 91 1.81 11.66 5.21
N GLU A 92 2.78 12.33 5.84
CA GLU A 92 3.09 12.15 7.26
C GLU A 92 1.88 12.53 8.14
N ILE A 93 1.20 13.64 7.82
CA ILE A 93 -0.02 14.06 8.54
C ILE A 93 -1.12 13.00 8.39
N CYS A 94 -1.31 12.47 7.18
CA CYS A 94 -2.26 11.38 6.91
C CYS A 94 -1.96 10.16 7.80
N LEU A 95 -0.72 9.66 7.80
CA LEU A 95 -0.31 8.51 8.62
C LEU A 95 -0.50 8.76 10.12
N LYS A 96 -0.11 9.94 10.63
CA LYS A 96 -0.32 10.32 12.03
C LYS A 96 -1.80 10.33 12.42
N HIS A 97 -2.68 10.79 11.52
CA HIS A 97 -4.12 10.73 11.77
C HIS A 97 -4.65 9.30 11.82
N LEU A 98 -4.22 8.42 10.91
CA LEU A 98 -4.64 7.03 10.89
C LEU A 98 -4.21 6.28 12.15
N VAL A 99 -2.98 6.53 12.62
CA VAL A 99 -2.49 6.02 13.90
C VAL A 99 -3.34 6.52 15.07
N LYS A 100 -3.58 7.84 15.13
CA LYS A 100 -4.36 8.46 16.22
C LYS A 100 -5.78 7.90 16.30
N ASN A 101 -6.35 7.53 15.16
CA ASN A 101 -7.67 6.96 15.04
C ASN A 101 -7.69 5.42 15.11
N SER A 102 -6.56 4.78 15.44
CA SER A 102 -6.43 3.32 15.55
C SER A 102 -6.80 2.57 14.26
N VAL A 103 -6.60 3.20 13.11
CA VAL A 103 -6.68 2.54 11.80
C VAL A 103 -5.34 1.83 11.50
N LEU A 104 -4.24 2.45 11.90
CA LEU A 104 -2.90 1.87 11.87
C LEU A 104 -2.43 1.62 13.30
N ASP A 105 -2.02 0.39 13.59
CA ASP A 105 -1.37 0.07 14.86
C ASP A 105 0.12 0.44 14.78
N LEU A 106 0.56 1.38 15.64
CA LEU A 106 1.99 1.61 15.86
C LEU A 106 2.52 0.48 16.75
N PHE A 107 3.13 -0.53 16.15
CA PHE A 107 3.93 -1.48 16.90
C PHE A 107 5.26 -0.83 17.30
N VAL A 108 5.26 -0.21 18.48
CA VAL A 108 6.45 0.36 19.14
C VAL A 108 7.33 -0.80 19.63
N ASN A 109 8.01 -1.53 18.74
CA ASN A 109 9.17 -2.41 19.03
C ASN A 109 9.82 -3.01 17.77
N GLY A 110 9.96 -2.22 16.70
CA GLY A 110 10.68 -2.63 15.49
C GLY A 110 9.82 -3.45 14.52
N LEU A 111 9.97 -3.14 13.23
CA LEU A 111 9.41 -3.88 12.10
C LEU A 111 9.61 -5.39 12.32
N GLN A 112 8.55 -6.13 12.58
CA GLN A 112 8.60 -7.58 12.52
C GLN A 112 8.32 -7.99 11.07
N LEU A 113 9.40 -8.25 10.33
CA LEU A 113 9.38 -9.01 9.09
C LEU A 113 8.72 -10.37 9.36
N TYR A 114 7.51 -10.58 8.86
CA TYR A 114 6.89 -11.90 8.92
C TYR A 114 7.50 -12.81 7.84
N HIS A 115 8.29 -13.77 8.31
CA HIS A 115 8.69 -14.97 7.60
C HIS A 115 7.44 -15.83 7.40
N VAL A 116 6.94 -15.95 6.16
CA VAL A 116 5.95 -16.99 5.82
C VAL A 116 6.66 -18.34 5.97
N LYS A 117 6.41 -19.06 7.06
CA LYS A 117 6.79 -20.47 7.15
C LYS A 117 5.98 -21.25 6.12
N LYS A 118 6.68 -22.08 5.33
CA LYS A 118 6.12 -23.10 4.44
C LYS A 118 5.05 -23.93 5.11
#